data_AF-B0BHH6-F1
#
_entry.id   AF-B0BHH6-F1
#
_cell.length_a   1.000
_cell.length_b   1.000
_cell.length_c   1.000
_cell.angle_alpha   90.00
_cell.angle_beta   90.00
_cell.angle_gamma   90.00
#
_symmetry.space_group_name_H-M   'P 1'
#
loop_
_entity.id
_entity.type
_entity.pdbx_description
1 polymer ?
#
loop_
_entity_poly.entity_id
_entity_poly.type
_entity_poly.pdbx_seq_one_letter_code
_entity_poly.pdbx_strand_id
1 'polypeptide(L)'
;GVRRHMKLPCYRETGRPARRGDLVRWHSDEALSEVLFIVSTGDFPEDLDQASRDWFLTEFGEGIMINTPSAGQVLESEDCEAIEFVRSAGSDA
;
A
#
# COMPACT_ATOMS: atom_id res chain seq x y z
N GLY A 1 6.88 -25.77 5.51
CA GLY A 1 7.42 -24.43 5.22
C GLY A 1 6.93 -23.49 6.29
N VAL A 2 7.83 -22.76 6.94
CA VAL A 2 7.47 -21.77 7.96
C VAL A 2 6.61 -20.71 7.27
N ARG A 3 5.32 -20.60 7.61
CA ARG A 3 4.53 -19.44 7.19
C ARG A 3 5.14 -18.23 7.89
N ARG A 4 5.97 -17.47 7.19
CA ARG A 4 6.33 -16.12 7.65
C ARG A 4 5.00 -15.41 7.91
N HIS A 5 4.77 -15.00 9.15
CA HIS A 5 3.64 -14.13 9.45
C HIS A 5 3.96 -12.81 8.78
N MET A 6 3.46 -12.63 7.56
CA MET A 6 3.62 -11.38 6.82
C MET A 6 2.98 -10.28 7.67
N LYS A 7 3.77 -9.30 8.06
CA LYS A 7 3.30 -8.16 8.83
C LYS A 7 2.43 -7.29 7.93
N LEU A 8 1.39 -6.70 8.51
CA LEU A 8 0.64 -5.65 7.82
C LEU A 8 1.48 -4.37 7.84
N PRO A 9 1.75 -3.74 6.67
CA PRO A 9 2.38 -2.44 6.63
C PRO A 9 1.56 -1.43 7.44
N CYS A 10 2.25 -0.58 8.19
CA CYS A 10 1.64 0.42 9.06
C CYS A 10 2.21 1.80 8.74
N TYR A 11 1.36 2.82 8.73
CA TYR A 11 1.83 4.20 8.61
C TYR A 11 2.64 4.58 9.84
N ARG A 12 3.89 4.97 9.62
CA ARG A 12 4.88 5.23 10.67
C ARG A 12 4.37 6.15 11.78
N GLU A 13 3.70 7.25 11.41
CA GLU A 13 3.27 8.27 12.36
C GLU A 13 2.13 7.84 13.27
N THR A 14 1.24 6.99 12.77
CA THR A 14 0.01 6.61 13.47
C THR A 14 0.06 5.18 14.01
N GLY A 15 1.00 4.36 13.53
CA GLY A 15 1.05 2.91 13.76
C GLY A 15 -0.16 2.16 13.21
N ARG A 16 -1.02 2.83 12.41
CA ARG A 16 -2.23 2.23 11.86
C ARG A 16 -1.89 1.35 10.66
N PRO A 17 -2.46 0.14 10.56
CA PRO A 17 -2.33 -0.68 9.36
C PRO A 17 -2.87 0.05 8.14
N ALA A 18 -2.12 -0.01 7.04
CA ALA A 18 -2.57 0.48 5.75
C ALA A 18 -3.81 -0.28 5.28
N ARG A 19 -4.68 0.38 4.52
CA ARG A 19 -5.89 -0.19 3.93
C ARG A 19 -6.02 0.26 2.48
N ARG A 20 -6.54 -0.62 1.64
CA ARG A 20 -6.97 -0.28 0.28
C ARG A 20 -7.94 0.91 0.32
N GLY A 21 -7.69 1.87 -0.56
CA GLY A 21 -8.42 3.12 -0.72
C GLY A 21 -8.05 4.22 0.30
N ASP A 22 -7.17 3.95 1.27
CA ASP A 22 -6.68 5.04 2.13
C ASP A 22 -6.07 6.15 1.26
N LEU A 23 -6.41 7.39 1.59
CA LEU A 23 -5.80 8.57 1.00
C LEU A 23 -4.60 8.97 1.84
N VAL A 24 -3.48 9.10 1.17
CA VAL A 24 -2.18 9.34 1.77
C VAL A 24 -1.48 10.47 1.04
N ARG A 25 -0.58 11.16 1.73
CA ARG A 25 0.38 12.06 1.08
C ARG A 25 1.66 11.27 0.84
N TRP A 26 2.10 11.25 -0.41
CA TRP A 26 3.36 10.65 -0.79
C TRP A 26 4.42 11.74 -0.87
N HIS A 27 5.49 11.61 -0.10
CA HIS A 27 6.49 12.65 0.12
C HIS A 27 5.85 14.00 0.49
N SER A 28 6.16 15.05 -0.29
CA SER A 28 5.64 16.40 -0.11
C SER A 28 4.67 16.78 -1.22
N ASP A 29 4.06 15.80 -1.89
CA ASP A 29 3.09 16.06 -2.93
C ASP A 29 1.89 16.83 -2.37
N GLU A 30 1.46 17.87 -3.09
CA GLU A 30 0.26 18.62 -2.73
C GLU A 30 -1.01 17.78 -2.92
N ALA A 31 -1.01 16.92 -3.94
CA ALA A 31 -2.13 16.05 -4.27
C ALA A 31 -2.05 14.72 -3.51
N LEU A 32 -3.21 14.22 -3.08
CA LEU A 32 -3.29 12.95 -2.36
C LEU A 32 -3.14 11.77 -3.32
N SER A 33 -2.42 10.76 -2.83
CA SER A 33 -2.31 9.44 -3.44
C SER A 33 -3.31 8.48 -2.81
N GLU A 34 -3.66 7.43 -3.52
CA GLU A 34 -4.59 6.40 -3.06
C GLU A 34 -3.89 5.04 -2.96
N VAL A 35 -4.08 4.32 -1.86
CA VAL A 35 -3.59 2.94 -1.73
C VAL A 35 -4.43 2.01 -2.61
N LEU A 36 -3.82 1.39 -3.61
CA LEU A 36 -4.50 0.47 -4.53
C LEU A 36 -4.65 -0.94 -3.97
N PHE A 37 -3.59 -1.46 -3.35
CA PHE A 37 -3.59 -2.79 -2.71
C PHE A 37 -2.43 -2.95 -1.73
N ILE A 38 -2.56 -3.95 -0.85
CA ILE A 38 -1.54 -4.31 0.14
C ILE A 38 -1.02 -5.71 -0.18
N VAL A 39 0.28 -5.82 -0.44
CA VAL A 39 0.90 -7.04 -0.92
C VAL A 39 0.69 -8.19 0.06
N SER A 40 0.93 -7.97 1.36
CA SER A 40 0.83 -9.01 2.39
C SER A 40 -0.58 -9.55 2.61
N THR A 41 -1.62 -8.83 2.17
CA THR A 41 -3.02 -9.26 2.32
C THR A 41 -3.50 -10.12 1.16
N GLY A 42 -2.79 -10.10 0.02
CA GLY A 42 -3.27 -10.71 -1.22
C GLY A 42 -4.48 -10.00 -1.84
N ASP A 43 -4.84 -8.80 -1.39
CA ASP A 43 -5.94 -7.96 -1.92
C ASP A 43 -5.54 -7.29 -3.24
N PHE A 44 -5.07 -8.08 -4.21
CA PHE A 44 -4.67 -7.59 -5.51
C PHE A 44 -5.90 -7.23 -6.38
N PRO A 45 -5.76 -6.26 -7.30
CA PRO A 45 -6.77 -6.00 -8.33
C PRO A 45 -7.09 -7.25 -9.16
N GLU A 46 -8.36 -7.39 -9.57
CA GLU A 46 -8.83 -8.57 -10.31
C GLU A 46 -8.15 -8.75 -11.67
N ASP A 47 -7.76 -7.64 -12.30
CA ASP A 47 -7.08 -7.55 -13.59
C ASP A 47 -5.58 -7.88 -13.53
N LEU A 48 -5.00 -7.95 -12.34
CA LEU A 48 -3.59 -8.32 -12.17
C LEU A 48 -3.41 -9.82 -12.35
N ASP A 49 -2.52 -10.24 -13.27
CA ASP A 49 -2.26 -11.67 -13.51
C ASP A 49 -1.54 -12.37 -12.34
N GLN A 50 -1.63 -13.71 -12.33
CA GLN A 50 -1.05 -14.51 -11.23
C GLN A 50 0.47 -14.38 -11.12
N ALA A 51 1.18 -14.25 -12.25
CA ALA A 51 2.64 -14.14 -12.25
C ALA A 51 3.09 -12.84 -11.57
N SER A 52 2.38 -11.75 -11.81
CA SER A 52 2.61 -10.44 -11.21
C SER A 52 2.30 -10.48 -9.71
N ARG A 53 1.20 -11.12 -9.29
CA ARG A 53 0.86 -11.33 -7.87
C ARG A 53 1.95 -12.10 -7.14
N ASP A 54 2.42 -13.20 -7.72
CA ASP A 54 3.48 -14.04 -7.14
C ASP A 54 4.80 -13.27 -7.03
N TRP A 55 5.12 -12.45 -8.04
CA TRP A 55 6.29 -11.58 -8.02
C TRP A 55 6.20 -10.53 -6.90
N PHE A 56 5.07 -9.83 -6.74
CA PHE A 56 4.89 -8.88 -5.64
C PHE A 56 5.05 -9.53 -4.27
N LEU A 57 4.43 -10.70 -4.06
CA LEU A 57 4.54 -11.44 -2.81
C LEU A 57 5.99 -11.87 -2.50
N THR A 58 6.77 -12.19 -3.53
CA THR A 58 8.16 -12.63 -3.39
C THR A 58 9.11 -11.48 -3.11
N GLU A 59 9.00 -10.40 -3.89
CA GLU A 59 9.94 -9.29 -3.84
C GLU A 59 9.60 -8.27 -2.75
N PHE A 60 8.31 -8.04 -2.52
CA PHE A 60 7.85 -6.92 -1.71
C PHE A 60 7.04 -7.30 -0.50
N GLY A 61 6.48 -8.52 -0.45
CA GLY A 61 5.93 -9.23 0.72
C GLY A 61 4.95 -8.47 1.62
N GLU A 62 5.41 -7.36 2.19
CA GLU A 62 4.79 -6.49 3.18
C GLU A 62 4.65 -5.03 2.68
N GLY A 63 4.86 -4.76 1.38
CA GLY A 63 4.68 -3.43 0.77
C GLY A 63 3.23 -3.08 0.40
N ILE A 64 3.04 -1.83 -0.05
CA ILE A 64 1.78 -1.32 -0.57
C ILE A 64 1.97 -0.71 -1.96
N MET A 65 0.95 -0.82 -2.81
CA MET A 65 0.91 -0.07 -4.07
C MET A 65 0.05 1.17 -3.87
N ILE A 66 0.58 2.33 -4.24
CA ILE A 66 -0.15 3.61 -4.24
C ILE A 66 -0.25 4.15 -5.66
N ASN A 67 -1.35 4.81 -5.97
CA ASN A 67 -1.52 5.61 -7.17
C ASN A 67 -1.26 7.08 -6.83
N THR A 68 -0.18 7.61 -7.39
CA THR A 68 0.29 8.97 -7.17
C THR A 68 -0.06 9.83 -8.40
N PRO A 69 -0.53 11.07 -8.23
CA PRO A 69 -0.75 11.98 -9.37
C PRO A 69 0.55 12.38 -10.09
N SER A 70 1.68 12.38 -9.38
CA SER A 70 2.98 12.84 -9.88
C SER A 70 3.79 11.75 -10.60
N ALA A 71 3.69 10.50 -10.17
CA ALA A 71 4.50 9.38 -10.68
C ALA A 71 3.69 8.17 -11.15
N GLY A 72 2.35 8.21 -11.04
CA GLY A 72 1.50 7.06 -11.33
C GLY A 72 1.59 5.99 -10.24
N GLN A 73 1.59 4.72 -10.63
CA GLN A 73 1.64 3.61 -9.67
C GLN A 73 3.05 3.45 -9.10
N VAL A 74 3.17 3.62 -7.78
CA VAL A 74 4.41 3.50 -7.02
C VAL A 74 4.25 2.43 -5.96
N LEU A 75 5.28 1.59 -5.85
CA LEU A 75 5.33 0.56 -4.82
C LEU A 75 6.18 1.05 -3.64
N GLU A 76 5.58 1.02 -2.46
CA GLU A 76 6.16 1.49 -1.22
C GLU A 76 6.41 0.33 -0.25
N SER A 77 7.47 0.45 0.54
CA SER A 77 7.94 -0.62 1.42
C SER A 77 7.09 -0.76 2.69
N GLU A 78 7.40 -1.79 3.49
CA GLU A 78 6.70 -2.10 4.75
C GLU A 78 6.71 -0.95 5.78
N ASP A 79 7.71 -0.08 5.70
CA ASP A 79 7.93 1.02 6.65
C ASP A 79 7.16 2.29 6.28
N CYS A 80 6.62 2.37 5.05
CA CYS A 80 5.81 3.50 4.58
C CYS A 80 6.49 4.85 4.88
N GLU A 81 7.82 4.94 4.81
CA GLU A 81 8.58 6.10 5.30
C GLU A 81 8.26 7.38 4.52
N ALA A 82 7.94 7.22 3.24
CA ALA A 82 7.53 8.30 2.35
C ALA A 82 6.03 8.60 2.39
N ILE A 83 5.25 7.92 3.24
CA ILE A 83 3.79 8.01 3.23
C ILE A 83 3.29 8.59 4.56
N GLU A 84 2.56 9.69 4.45
CA GLU A 84 1.76 10.25 5.55
C GLU A 84 0.29 9.84 5.38
N PHE A 85 -0.31 9.27 6.42
CA PHE A 85 -1.74 8.97 6.42
C PHE A 85 -2.57 10.26 6.53
N VAL A 86 -3.53 10.44 5.62
CA VAL A 86 -4.44 11.60 5.65
C VAL A 86 -5.85 11.18 6.09
N ARG A 87 -6.47 10.21 5.40
CA ARG A 87 -7.79 9.69 5.76
C ARG A 87 -8.08 8.33 5.14
N SER A 88 -9.01 7.58 5.71
CA SER A 88 -9.41 6.27 5.15
C SER A 88 -10.43 6.41 4.02
N ALA A 89 -10.36 5.49 3.05
CA ALA A 89 -11.40 5.32 2.04
C ALA A 89 -12.76 5.20 2.72
N GLY A 90 -13.73 5.99 2.27
CA GLY A 90 -15.10 5.94 2.79
C GLY A 90 -15.33 6.61 4.14
N SER A 91 -14.41 7.44 4.64
CA SER A 91 -14.68 8.28 5.84
C SER A 91 -15.43 9.59 5.53
N ASP A 92 -15.85 9.82 4.28
CA ASP A 92 -16.82 10.86 3.95
C ASP A 92 -18.23 10.24 3.99
N ALA A 93 -18.83 10.24 5.19
CA ALA A 93 -20.25 10.05 5.44
C ALA A 93 -20.80 11.25 6.21
#